data_AF-A0A8S1CLL9-F1
#
_entry.id   AF-A0A8S1CLL9-F1
#
_cell.length_a   1.000
_cell.length_b   1.000
_cell.length_c   1.000
_cell.angle_alpha   90.00
_cell.angle_beta   90.00
_cell.angle_gamma   90.00
#
_symmetry.space_group_name_H-M   'P 1'
#
loop_
_entity.id
_entity.type
_entity.pdbx_description
1 polymer ?
#
loop_
_entity_poly.entity_id
_entity_poly.type
_entity_poly.pdbx_seq_one_letter_code
_entity_poly.pdbx_strand_id
1 'polypeptide(L)'
;MLRQVAIGCFRTYQKSGGFRVSSVKSAVIIMSTPKRGLSDVQRLRLQQKLKQVDKFSDEQLHEAKYFIFVRKEGKVLISKASRGSLAEINFQDVEVLQNDVKDKAVFVDLARGSDKCRFAIEVPSLSPEEQSQWEEKLHGKFVHLRQSLFLLSSEQSALVSQSRALFTWRRRRNFCPECGSAVKPAAGHSHKVCTNCDTPQYPYTAPVGIALVENEDHSQVLLVRQPRHPPGMFSCLAGFVDAGTASIIFNAQQIHGLNLDFRHANLILNSSVNNLDCFFKF
;
A
#
# COMPACT_ATOMS: atom_id res chain seq x y z
N MET A 1 15.00 -10.08 8.49
CA MET A 1 13.88 -10.07 9.47
C MET A 1 12.87 -9.03 9.04
N LEU A 2 11.82 -9.45 8.35
CA LEU A 2 10.73 -8.59 7.88
C LEU A 2 9.84 -8.20 9.07
N ARG A 3 9.69 -6.90 9.34
CA ARG A 3 8.64 -6.37 10.21
C ARG A 3 7.58 -5.74 9.32
N GLN A 4 6.51 -6.48 9.04
CA GLN A 4 5.30 -5.91 8.45
C GLN A 4 4.60 -5.06 9.51
N VAL A 5 4.23 -3.83 9.14
CA VAL A 5 3.44 -2.93 9.98
C VAL A 5 1.98 -3.40 9.92
N ALA A 6 1.52 -4.03 10.99
CA ALA A 6 0.10 -4.28 11.23
C ALA A 6 -0.49 -3.08 11.99
N ILE A 7 -1.52 -2.45 11.44
CA ILE A 7 -2.31 -1.45 12.17
C ILE A 7 -3.36 -2.24 12.96
N GLY A 8 -3.05 -2.51 14.23
CA GLY A 8 -3.98 -3.13 15.18
C GLY A 8 -5.02 -2.13 15.66
N CYS A 9 -6.29 -2.49 15.60
CA CYS A 9 -7.38 -1.73 16.19
C CYS A 9 -7.36 -1.94 17.72
N PHE A 10 -7.30 -0.86 18.50
CA PHE A 10 -7.26 -0.92 19.96
C PHE A 10 -8.65 -1.13 20.55
N ARG A 11 -8.78 -2.11 21.45
CA ARG A 11 -9.88 -2.16 22.41
C ARG A 11 -9.28 -2.41 23.81
N THR A 12 -9.43 -1.43 24.69
CA THR A 12 -9.14 -1.58 26.11
C THR A 12 -10.18 -2.53 26.71
N TYR A 13 -9.77 -3.74 27.07
CA TYR A 13 -10.61 -4.65 27.87
C TYR A 13 -10.07 -4.67 29.30
N GLN A 14 -10.94 -4.29 30.24
CA GLN A 14 -10.64 -4.27 31.67
C GLN A 14 -10.82 -5.70 32.24
N LYS A 15 -9.91 -6.06 33.15
CA LYS A 15 -9.56 -7.39 33.66
C LYS A 15 -10.72 -8.29 34.12
N SER A 16 -10.59 -9.58 33.81
CA SER A 16 -10.63 -10.67 34.80
C SER A 16 -9.91 -11.91 34.25
N GLY A 17 -8.86 -12.37 34.95
CA GLY A 17 -8.36 -13.75 34.84
C GLY A 17 -7.41 -14.10 33.68
N GLY A 18 -6.16 -13.66 33.79
CA GLY A 18 -4.95 -14.43 33.42
C GLY A 18 -4.80 -15.04 32.03
N PHE A 19 -4.34 -14.25 31.04
CA PHE A 19 -3.42 -14.70 29.97
C PHE A 19 -2.51 -13.52 29.56
N ARG A 20 -1.21 -13.79 29.36
CA ARG A 20 -0.17 -12.79 29.13
C ARG A 20 0.10 -12.69 27.62
N VAL A 21 -0.14 -11.53 27.01
CA VAL A 21 0.34 -11.23 25.66
C VAL A 21 1.87 -11.13 25.70
N SER A 22 2.57 -12.12 25.15
CA SER A 22 4.03 -12.14 25.04
C SER A 22 4.49 -11.16 23.94
N SER A 23 4.57 -9.89 24.31
CA SER A 23 5.20 -8.79 23.58
C SER A 23 4.54 -8.35 22.26
N VAL A 24 3.73 -7.29 22.35
CA VAL A 24 3.55 -6.35 21.23
C VAL A 24 4.58 -5.24 21.44
N LYS A 25 5.78 -5.38 20.87
CA LYS A 25 6.76 -4.28 20.85
C LYS A 25 6.35 -3.25 19.78
N SER A 26 5.35 -2.45 20.09
CA SER A 26 5.13 -1.16 19.43
C SER A 26 5.85 -0.09 20.23
N ALA A 27 7.19 -0.08 20.12
CA ALA A 27 8.00 1.02 20.62
C ALA A 27 8.49 1.80 19.39
N VAL A 28 7.86 2.94 19.12
CA VAL A 28 8.45 3.97 18.25
C VAL A 28 9.50 4.68 19.10
N ILE A 29 10.67 4.08 19.23
CA ILE A 29 11.83 4.79 19.78
C ILE A 29 12.43 5.57 18.61
N ILE A 30 12.07 6.86 18.50
CA ILE A 30 12.75 7.80 17.61
C ILE A 30 14.10 8.11 18.26
N MET A 31 15.10 7.25 18.05
CA MET A 31 16.50 7.64 18.28
C MET A 31 16.94 8.45 17.06
N SER A 32 16.63 9.74 17.04
CA SER A 32 17.15 10.65 16.02
C SER A 32 18.60 11.01 16.36
N THR A 33 19.54 10.50 15.58
CA THR A 33 20.86 11.14 15.47
C THR A 33 20.68 12.43 14.66
N PRO A 34 21.28 13.56 15.07
CA PRO A 34 21.08 14.82 14.39
C PRO A 34 21.81 14.78 13.04
N LYS A 35 21.07 14.69 11.94
CA LYS A 35 21.60 14.90 10.59
C LYS A 35 20.95 16.16 10.04
N ARG A 36 21.78 17.05 9.47
CA ARG A 36 21.38 18.29 8.76
C ARG A 36 20.18 17.97 7.85
N GLY A 37 18.99 18.44 8.24
CA GLY A 37 17.71 18.12 7.60
C GLY A 37 16.54 18.47 8.52
N LEU A 38 15.32 18.49 7.97
CA LEU A 38 14.09 18.72 8.74
C LEU A 38 13.93 17.63 9.82
N SER A 39 13.54 18.02 11.04
CA SER A 39 13.09 17.08 12.07
C SER A 39 11.81 16.35 11.64
N ASP A 40 11.52 15.20 12.23
CA ASP A 40 10.33 14.41 11.92
C ASP A 40 9.02 15.21 12.07
N VAL A 41 8.93 16.05 13.12
CA VAL A 41 7.76 16.92 13.34
C VAL A 41 7.66 18.01 12.28
N GLN A 42 8.78 18.65 11.91
CA GLN A 42 8.79 19.65 10.84
C GLN A 42 8.40 19.03 9.50
N ARG A 43 8.90 17.83 9.22
CA ARG A 43 8.56 17.05 8.03
C ARG A 43 7.07 16.73 7.97
N LEU A 44 6.49 16.22 9.05
CA LEU A 44 5.05 15.93 9.14
C LEU A 44 4.20 17.19 8.89
N ARG A 45 4.56 18.31 9.52
CA ARG A 45 3.87 19.60 9.32
C ARG A 45 3.96 20.09 7.88
N LEU A 46 5.15 20.00 7.26
CA LEU A 46 5.33 20.38 5.86
C LEU A 46 4.52 19.48 4.94
N GLN A 47 4.53 18.17 5.16
CA GLN A 47 3.74 17.22 4.38
C GLN A 47 2.23 17.50 4.50
N GLN A 48 1.73 17.86 5.68
CA GLN A 48 0.34 18.27 5.89
C GLN A 48 0.00 19.56 5.12
N LYS A 49 0.88 20.56 5.18
CA LYS A 49 0.72 21.81 4.41
C LYS A 49 0.68 21.55 2.91
N LEU A 50 1.60 20.75 2.37
CA LEU A 50 1.66 20.41 0.94
C LEU A 50 0.42 19.63 0.47
N LYS A 51 -0.14 18.79 1.34
CA LYS A 51 -1.40 18.09 1.09
C LYS A 51 -2.64 19.00 1.12
N GLN A 52 -2.50 20.28 1.41
CA GLN A 52 -3.57 21.28 1.35
C GLN A 52 -3.48 22.19 0.12
N VAL A 53 -2.37 22.15 -0.62
CA VAL A 53 -2.14 23.02 -1.78
C VAL A 53 -2.91 22.51 -3.00
N ASP A 54 -3.70 23.33 -3.68
CA ASP A 54 -4.47 22.89 -4.85
C ASP A 54 -3.60 22.45 -6.03
N LYS A 55 -2.55 23.23 -6.32
CA LYS A 55 -1.58 22.94 -7.38
C LYS A 55 -0.16 23.25 -6.90
N PHE A 56 0.76 22.32 -7.11
CA PHE A 56 2.17 22.55 -6.86
C PHE A 56 2.75 23.58 -7.83
N SER A 57 3.72 24.38 -7.35
CA SER A 57 4.44 25.33 -8.20
C SER A 57 5.33 24.59 -9.20
N ASP A 58 5.69 25.27 -10.28
CA ASP A 58 6.54 24.66 -11.30
C ASP A 58 7.93 24.35 -10.70
N GLU A 59 8.47 25.22 -9.86
CA GLU A 59 9.72 24.97 -9.10
C GLU A 59 9.65 23.67 -8.29
N GLN A 60 8.57 23.45 -7.54
CA GLN A 60 8.36 22.24 -6.75
C GLN A 60 8.31 20.98 -7.64
N LEU A 61 7.72 21.09 -8.83
CA LEU A 61 7.65 19.98 -9.78
C LEU A 61 9.02 19.70 -10.41
N HIS A 62 9.79 20.72 -10.77
CA HIS A 62 11.10 20.57 -11.41
C HIS A 62 12.16 19.99 -10.47
N GLU A 63 12.14 20.37 -9.18
CA GLU A 63 13.12 19.88 -8.20
C GLU A 63 12.76 18.52 -7.58
N ALA A 64 11.54 18.06 -7.80
CA ALA A 64 11.04 16.83 -7.21
C ALA A 64 11.62 15.56 -7.84
N LYS A 65 11.41 14.45 -7.12
CA LYS A 65 11.68 13.10 -7.60
C LYS A 65 10.38 12.39 -7.93
N TYR A 66 10.41 11.54 -8.94
CA TYR A 66 9.22 10.85 -9.44
C TYR A 66 9.39 9.34 -9.44
N PHE A 67 8.32 8.65 -9.07
CA PHE A 67 8.14 7.21 -9.23
C PHE A 67 7.22 6.93 -10.41
N ILE A 68 7.66 6.10 -11.36
CA ILE A 68 6.84 5.73 -12.53
C ILE A 68 6.12 4.41 -12.30
N PHE A 69 4.83 4.40 -12.64
CA PHE A 69 3.98 3.24 -12.70
C PHE A 69 3.42 3.04 -14.10
N VAL A 70 3.49 1.82 -14.64
CA VAL A 70 2.83 1.47 -15.90
C VAL A 70 1.43 0.93 -15.58
N ARG A 71 0.41 1.67 -16.02
CA ARG A 71 -0.96 1.54 -15.50
C ARG A 71 -1.57 0.14 -15.69
N LYS A 72 -1.57 -0.39 -16.91
CA LYS A 72 -2.30 -1.60 -17.31
C LYS A 72 -1.66 -2.86 -16.74
N GLU A 73 -0.34 -2.89 -16.70
CA GLU A 73 0.50 -4.01 -16.28
C GLU A 73 0.76 -4.00 -14.77
N GLY A 74 0.51 -2.87 -14.11
CA GLY A 74 0.78 -2.68 -12.68
C GLY A 74 2.26 -2.85 -12.36
N LYS A 75 3.13 -2.35 -13.24
CA LYS A 75 4.58 -2.38 -13.05
C LYS A 75 5.07 -1.07 -12.45
N VAL A 76 6.15 -1.15 -11.67
CA VAL A 76 6.88 0.00 -11.13
C VAL A 76 8.33 -0.10 -11.58
N LEU A 77 8.97 1.04 -11.82
CA LEU A 77 10.38 1.08 -12.18
C LEU A 77 11.27 0.85 -10.95
N ILE A 78 12.12 -0.18 -11.02
CA ILE A 78 13.12 -0.51 -10.00
C ILE A 78 14.51 -0.18 -10.55
N SER A 79 15.37 0.45 -9.75
CA SER A 79 16.71 0.83 -10.19
C SER A 79 17.61 -0.40 -10.35
N LYS A 80 18.45 -0.39 -11.40
CA LYS A 80 19.54 -1.38 -11.58
C LYS A 80 20.80 -0.98 -10.79
N ALA A 81 21.00 0.31 -10.53
CA ALA A 81 22.24 0.85 -9.94
C ALA A 81 22.45 0.44 -8.47
N SER A 82 21.36 0.27 -7.72
CA SER A 82 21.40 -0.30 -6.37
C SER A 82 20.39 -1.44 -6.32
N ARG A 83 20.89 -2.66 -6.06
CA ARG A 83 20.07 -3.87 -6.02
C ARG A 83 18.84 -3.65 -5.11
N GLY A 84 17.66 -3.63 -5.73
CA GLY A 84 16.38 -3.58 -5.00
C GLY A 84 15.96 -2.20 -4.50
N SER A 85 16.46 -1.09 -5.06
CA SER A 85 15.93 0.24 -4.71
C SER A 85 14.86 0.72 -5.70
N LEU A 86 13.94 1.54 -5.19
CA LEU A 86 12.94 2.22 -6.01
C LEU A 86 13.65 3.25 -6.89
N ALA A 87 13.36 3.24 -8.21
CA ALA A 87 13.94 4.23 -9.11
C ALA A 87 13.31 5.60 -8.88
N GLU A 88 14.14 6.60 -8.61
CA GLU A 88 13.77 8.01 -8.52
C GLU A 88 14.27 8.75 -9.76
N ILE A 89 13.35 9.28 -10.56
CA ILE A 89 13.69 10.01 -11.77
C ILE A 89 13.37 11.50 -11.64
N ASN A 90 13.91 12.32 -12.53
CA ASN A 90 13.74 13.77 -12.53
C ASN A 90 12.56 14.20 -13.41
N PHE A 91 12.14 15.45 -13.26
CA PHE A 91 11.05 16.04 -14.03
C PHE A 91 11.25 15.92 -15.56
N GLN A 92 12.47 16.16 -16.05
CA GLN A 92 12.76 16.14 -17.50
C GLN A 92 12.47 14.77 -18.13
N ASP A 93 12.72 13.69 -17.41
CA ASP A 93 12.43 12.34 -17.90
C ASP A 93 10.93 12.04 -17.87
N VAL A 94 10.23 12.57 -16.87
CA VAL A 94 8.78 12.39 -16.70
C VAL A 94 7.99 13.14 -17.77
N GLU A 95 8.39 14.38 -18.07
CA GLU A 95 7.69 15.24 -19.02
C GLU A 95 7.67 14.64 -20.43
N VAL A 96 8.71 13.90 -20.81
CA VAL A 96 8.76 13.16 -22.08
C VAL A 96 7.82 11.94 -22.08
N LEU A 97 7.61 11.31 -20.92
CA LEU A 97 6.78 10.11 -20.76
C LEU A 97 5.29 10.41 -20.57
N GLN A 98 4.97 11.60 -20.06
CA GLN A 98 3.63 11.95 -19.65
C GLN A 98 3.37 13.45 -19.80
N ASN A 99 2.44 13.77 -20.70
CA ASN A 99 1.90 15.12 -20.80
C ASN A 99 1.12 15.49 -19.53
N ASP A 100 1.03 16.78 -19.22
CA ASP A 100 0.25 17.31 -18.08
C ASP A 100 0.70 16.73 -16.73
N VAL A 101 2.02 16.66 -16.52
CA VAL A 101 2.62 16.17 -15.25
C VAL A 101 1.98 16.85 -14.05
N LYS A 102 1.70 18.16 -14.14
CA LYS A 102 1.06 18.97 -13.10
C LYS A 102 -0.29 18.42 -12.63
N ASP A 103 -1.10 17.91 -13.55
CA ASP A 103 -2.44 17.38 -13.25
C ASP A 103 -2.43 15.86 -12.97
N LYS A 104 -1.38 15.15 -13.39
CA LYS A 104 -1.29 13.68 -13.26
C LYS A 104 -0.40 13.21 -12.10
N ALA A 105 0.56 14.01 -11.70
CA ALA A 105 1.44 13.72 -10.58
C ALA A 105 0.66 13.73 -9.25
N VAL A 106 0.89 12.69 -8.44
CA VAL A 106 0.30 12.57 -7.11
C VAL A 106 1.40 12.72 -6.09
N PHE A 107 1.25 13.66 -5.16
CA PHE A 107 2.20 13.84 -4.07
C PHE A 107 2.15 12.65 -3.11
N VAL A 108 3.31 12.06 -2.83
CA VAL A 108 3.43 10.86 -1.97
C VAL A 108 4.00 11.26 -0.62
N ASP A 109 5.22 11.80 -0.63
CA ASP A 109 5.96 12.19 0.56
C ASP A 109 7.09 13.17 0.19
N LEU A 110 7.92 13.53 1.16
CA LEU A 110 9.16 14.26 0.98
C LEU A 110 10.35 13.28 0.81
N ALA A 111 11.46 13.69 0.21
CA ALA A 111 12.68 12.90 0.22
C ALA A 111 13.32 12.89 1.61
N ARG A 112 14.01 11.81 1.97
CA ARG A 112 14.56 11.65 3.33
C ARG A 112 15.74 12.61 3.53
N GLY A 113 15.72 13.37 4.62
CA GLY A 113 16.77 14.36 4.92
C GLY A 113 16.71 15.63 4.06
N SER A 114 15.66 15.82 3.26
CA SER A 114 15.41 17.05 2.51
C SER A 114 13.93 17.46 2.57
N ASP A 115 13.65 18.63 2.02
CA ASP A 115 12.33 19.21 1.79
C ASP A 115 11.81 18.98 0.35
N LYS A 116 12.56 18.23 -0.46
CA LYS A 116 12.20 17.94 -1.85
C LYS A 116 11.01 17.00 -1.92
N CYS A 117 10.04 17.32 -2.78
CA CYS A 117 8.85 16.50 -2.97
C CYS A 117 9.17 15.19 -3.71
N ARG A 118 8.45 14.14 -3.36
CA ARG A 118 8.36 12.89 -4.13
C ARG A 118 6.94 12.73 -4.65
N PHE A 119 6.83 12.63 -5.96
CA PHE A 119 5.58 12.36 -6.66
C PHE A 119 5.57 10.95 -7.22
N ALA A 120 4.38 10.41 -7.44
CA ALA A 120 4.18 9.26 -8.29
C ALA A 120 3.45 9.70 -9.54
N ILE A 121 3.72 9.02 -10.66
CA ILE A 121 2.98 9.19 -11.90
C ILE A 121 2.61 7.84 -12.51
N GLU A 122 1.39 7.75 -13.05
CA GLU A 122 0.97 6.63 -13.90
C GLU A 122 1.13 7.02 -15.37
N VAL A 123 1.87 6.21 -16.11
CA VAL A 123 1.97 6.28 -17.58
C VAL A 123 1.04 5.25 -18.22
N PRO A 124 0.64 5.46 -19.48
CA PRO A 124 -0.07 4.45 -20.27
C PRO A 124 0.68 3.12 -20.36
N SER A 125 0.04 2.13 -20.98
CA SER A 125 0.71 0.87 -21.35
C SER A 125 1.84 1.18 -22.32
N LEU A 126 2.99 0.53 -22.12
CA LEU A 126 4.17 0.67 -22.97
C LEU A 126 4.31 -0.59 -23.84
N SER A 127 4.68 -0.42 -25.11
CA SER A 127 5.08 -1.54 -25.95
C SER A 127 6.37 -2.20 -25.40
N PRO A 128 6.68 -3.46 -25.76
CA PRO A 128 7.93 -4.09 -25.35
C PRO A 128 9.18 -3.30 -25.75
N GLU A 129 9.15 -2.66 -26.91
CA GLU A 129 10.23 -1.82 -27.45
C GLU A 129 10.37 -0.54 -26.63
N GLU A 130 9.27 0.18 -26.41
CA GLU A 130 9.24 1.38 -25.56
C GLU A 130 9.72 1.06 -24.14
N GLN A 131 9.21 -0.03 -23.55
CA GLN A 131 9.62 -0.46 -22.22
C GLN A 131 11.13 -0.69 -22.16
N SER A 132 11.72 -1.37 -23.16
CA SER A 132 13.15 -1.66 -23.20
C SER A 132 13.99 -0.38 -23.33
N GLN A 133 13.58 0.55 -24.20
CA GLN A 133 14.24 1.85 -24.38
C GLN A 133 14.24 2.66 -23.07
N TRP A 134 13.10 2.71 -22.36
CA TRP A 134 12.99 3.43 -21.10
C TRP A 134 13.73 2.76 -19.95
N GLU A 135 13.77 1.42 -19.92
CA GLU A 135 14.57 0.67 -18.94
C GLU A 135 16.07 0.91 -19.10
N GLU A 136 16.54 1.08 -20.34
CA GLU A 136 17.92 1.45 -20.64
C GLU A 136 18.20 2.89 -20.23
N LYS A 137 17.41 3.85 -20.74
CA LYS A 137 17.57 5.28 -20.47
C LYS A 137 17.53 5.62 -18.98
N LEU A 138 16.62 5.01 -18.23
CA LEU A 138 16.42 5.28 -16.80
C LEU A 138 17.26 4.36 -15.91
N HIS A 139 18.12 3.51 -16.49
CA HIS A 139 18.95 2.54 -15.78
C HIS A 139 18.14 1.69 -14.77
N GLY A 140 16.97 1.23 -15.21
CA GLY A 140 15.99 0.54 -14.37
C GLY A 140 15.37 -0.67 -15.05
N LYS A 141 14.45 -1.33 -14.34
CA LYS A 141 13.63 -2.42 -14.86
C LYS A 141 12.19 -2.27 -14.37
N PHE A 142 11.22 -2.40 -15.27
CA PHE A 142 9.82 -2.43 -14.87
C PHE A 142 9.46 -3.80 -14.32
N VAL A 143 9.11 -3.84 -13.03
CA VAL A 143 8.79 -5.07 -12.30
C VAL A 143 7.35 -5.00 -11.82
N HIS A 144 6.62 -6.11 -11.86
CA HIS A 144 5.27 -6.15 -11.32
C HIS A 144 5.27 -5.77 -9.84
N LEU A 145 4.30 -4.94 -9.44
CA LEU A 145 4.21 -4.39 -8.09
C LEU A 145 4.35 -5.45 -6.99
N ARG A 146 3.69 -6.61 -7.14
CA ARG A 146 3.78 -7.66 -6.12
C ARG A 146 5.19 -8.21 -5.96
N GLN A 147 5.91 -8.37 -7.07
CA GLN A 147 7.29 -8.85 -7.06
C GLN A 147 8.24 -7.78 -6.51
N SER A 148 8.00 -6.51 -6.85
CA SER A 148 8.84 -5.41 -6.38
C SER A 148 8.85 -5.27 -4.85
N LEU A 149 7.75 -5.61 -4.16
CA LEU A 149 7.69 -5.57 -2.70
C LEU A 149 8.68 -6.52 -1.99
N PHE A 150 9.18 -7.55 -2.69
CA PHE A 150 10.23 -8.43 -2.17
C PHE A 150 11.65 -7.90 -2.44
N LEU A 151 11.79 -6.95 -3.38
CA LEU A 151 13.05 -6.33 -3.73
C LEU A 151 13.29 -5.05 -2.93
N LEU A 152 12.22 -4.31 -2.64
CA LEU A 152 12.24 -3.00 -2.00
C LEU A 152 12.39 -3.09 -0.48
N SER A 153 13.01 -2.06 0.11
CA SER A 153 12.97 -1.86 1.56
C SER A 153 11.53 -1.64 2.06
N SER A 154 11.30 -1.79 3.38
CA SER A 154 9.97 -1.52 3.97
C SER A 154 9.52 -0.08 3.73
N GLU A 155 10.44 0.88 3.76
CA GLU A 155 10.15 2.30 3.51
C GLU A 155 9.69 2.51 2.06
N GLN A 156 10.45 1.99 1.09
CA GLN A 156 10.09 2.10 -0.32
C GLN A 156 8.82 1.32 -0.66
N SER A 157 8.64 0.14 -0.07
CA SER A 157 7.41 -0.64 -0.23
C SER A 157 6.18 0.15 0.20
N ALA A 158 6.25 0.87 1.33
CA ALA A 158 5.16 1.73 1.78
C ALA A 158 4.86 2.86 0.78
N LEU A 159 5.88 3.52 0.23
CA LEU A 159 5.72 4.56 -0.79
C LEU A 159 5.03 4.03 -2.05
N VAL A 160 5.47 2.87 -2.55
CA VAL A 160 4.92 2.27 -3.77
C VAL A 160 3.49 1.78 -3.54
N SER A 161 3.21 1.13 -2.41
CA SER A 161 1.86 0.67 -2.06
C SER A 161 0.89 1.84 -1.91
N GLN A 162 1.30 2.91 -1.22
CA GLN A 162 0.50 4.13 -1.09
C GLN A 162 0.20 4.75 -2.46
N SER A 163 1.21 4.90 -3.29
CA SER A 163 1.08 5.47 -4.64
C SER A 163 0.06 4.68 -5.47
N ARG A 164 0.17 3.34 -5.50
CA ARG A 164 -0.78 2.49 -6.25
C ARG A 164 -2.20 2.57 -5.70
N ALA A 165 -2.36 2.66 -4.38
CA ALA A 165 -3.68 2.81 -3.75
C ALA A 165 -4.33 4.13 -4.18
N LEU A 166 -3.58 5.24 -4.15
CA LEU A 166 -4.05 6.56 -4.57
C LEU A 166 -4.45 6.57 -6.05
N PHE A 167 -3.65 5.99 -6.94
CA PHE A 167 -4.02 5.90 -8.36
C PHE A 167 -5.28 5.08 -8.60
N THR A 168 -5.38 3.93 -7.93
CA THR A 168 -6.55 3.05 -8.06
C THR A 168 -7.81 3.76 -7.60
N TRP A 169 -7.73 4.45 -6.47
CA TRP A 169 -8.81 5.28 -5.94
C TRP A 169 -9.19 6.41 -6.90
N ARG A 170 -8.20 7.19 -7.37
CA ARG A 170 -8.39 8.32 -8.29
C ARG A 170 -9.12 7.88 -9.56
N ARG A 171 -8.80 6.72 -10.10
CA ARG A 171 -9.44 6.20 -11.31
C ARG A 171 -10.87 5.73 -11.10
N ARG A 172 -11.17 5.16 -9.92
CA ARG A 172 -12.47 4.52 -9.65
C ARG A 172 -13.52 5.49 -9.11
N ARG A 173 -13.12 6.55 -8.40
CA ARG A 173 -14.04 7.55 -7.82
C ARG A 173 -14.09 8.82 -8.64
N ASN A 174 -14.87 8.82 -9.73
CA ASN A 174 -15.05 10.01 -10.60
C ASN A 174 -16.37 10.75 -10.35
N PHE A 175 -17.24 10.21 -9.51
CA PHE A 175 -18.54 10.78 -9.17
C PHE A 175 -18.79 10.79 -7.67
N CYS A 176 -19.67 11.68 -7.21
CA CYS A 176 -20.07 11.83 -5.83
C CYS A 176 -20.98 10.69 -5.37
N PRO A 177 -20.68 9.97 -4.27
CA PRO A 177 -21.59 8.95 -3.76
C PRO A 177 -22.84 9.55 -3.11
N GLU A 178 -22.82 10.84 -2.74
CA GLU A 178 -23.98 11.52 -2.14
C GLU A 178 -24.96 12.06 -3.21
N CYS A 179 -24.45 12.72 -4.25
CA CYS A 179 -25.29 13.43 -5.23
C CYS A 179 -25.08 13.02 -6.70
N GLY A 180 -24.14 12.11 -6.99
CA GLY A 180 -23.86 11.64 -8.36
C GLY A 180 -23.08 12.60 -9.26
N SER A 181 -22.87 13.86 -8.86
CA SER A 181 -22.12 14.84 -9.67
C SER A 181 -20.63 14.51 -9.79
N ALA A 182 -19.95 15.09 -10.77
CA ALA A 182 -18.50 14.91 -10.96
C ALA A 182 -17.69 15.38 -9.74
N VAL A 183 -16.50 14.81 -9.57
CA VAL A 183 -15.54 15.23 -8.54
C VAL A 183 -14.24 15.69 -9.18
N LYS A 184 -13.65 16.77 -8.65
CA LYS A 184 -12.34 17.29 -9.07
C LYS A 184 -11.26 16.97 -8.04
N PRO A 185 -10.01 16.72 -8.44
CA PRO A 185 -8.90 16.63 -7.50
C PRO A 185 -8.75 17.93 -6.70
N ALA A 186 -8.33 17.80 -5.45
CA ALA A 186 -7.98 18.91 -4.58
C ALA A 186 -6.70 18.57 -3.79
N ALA A 187 -6.04 19.61 -3.27
CA ALA A 187 -5.07 19.47 -2.19
C ALA A 187 -3.93 18.47 -2.52
N GLY A 188 -3.22 18.74 -3.61
CA GLY A 188 -2.08 17.96 -4.08
C GLY A 188 -2.48 16.56 -4.57
N HIS A 189 -3.74 16.41 -4.99
CA HIS A 189 -4.37 15.15 -5.38
C HIS A 189 -4.54 14.14 -4.22
N SER A 190 -4.47 14.62 -2.97
CA SER A 190 -4.65 13.78 -1.77
C SER A 190 -6.12 13.40 -1.52
N HIS A 191 -7.04 14.22 -2.00
CA HIS A 191 -8.48 13.99 -1.94
C HIS A 191 -9.18 14.64 -3.15
N LYS A 192 -10.49 14.48 -3.23
CA LYS A 192 -11.33 15.04 -4.30
C LYS A 192 -12.48 15.81 -3.67
N VAL A 193 -13.02 16.81 -4.37
CA VAL A 193 -14.16 17.61 -3.93
C VAL A 193 -15.26 17.52 -4.99
N CYS A 194 -16.51 17.33 -4.55
CA CYS A 194 -17.65 17.35 -5.46
C CYS A 194 -17.83 18.74 -6.08
N THR A 195 -18.13 18.80 -7.38
CA THR A 195 -18.33 20.08 -8.07
C THR A 195 -19.70 20.72 -7.81
N ASN A 196 -20.59 20.06 -7.06
CA ASN A 196 -21.97 20.51 -6.83
C ASN A 196 -22.28 20.73 -5.33
N CYS A 197 -21.97 19.76 -4.47
CA CYS A 197 -22.27 19.84 -3.03
C CYS A 197 -21.04 20.07 -2.15
N ASP A 198 -19.87 20.29 -2.75
CA ASP A 198 -18.57 20.52 -2.07
C ASP A 198 -18.13 19.42 -1.08
N THR A 199 -18.80 18.27 -1.05
CA THR A 199 -18.43 17.15 -0.17
C THR A 199 -17.01 16.67 -0.48
N PRO A 200 -16.09 16.65 0.51
CA PRO A 200 -14.75 16.12 0.35
C PRO A 200 -14.77 14.60 0.35
N GLN A 201 -13.97 14.00 -0.53
CA GLN A 201 -13.81 12.56 -0.67
C GLN A 201 -12.38 12.13 -0.48
N TYR A 202 -12.17 11.26 0.49
CA TYR A 202 -10.86 10.72 0.80
C TYR A 202 -10.66 9.31 0.22
N PRO A 203 -9.42 8.90 -0.04
CA PRO A 203 -9.05 7.50 -0.26
C PRO A 203 -9.58 6.62 0.87
N TYR A 204 -10.31 5.57 0.51
CA TYR A 204 -10.73 4.55 1.49
C TYR A 204 -9.73 3.41 1.45
N THR A 205 -9.48 2.82 2.62
CA THR A 205 -8.70 1.61 2.76
C THR A 205 -9.63 0.52 3.28
N ALA A 206 -9.65 -0.64 2.62
CA ALA A 206 -10.32 -1.82 3.14
C ALA A 206 -9.34 -2.56 4.06
N PRO A 207 -9.57 -2.61 5.38
CA PRO A 207 -8.69 -3.33 6.29
C PRO A 207 -8.71 -4.84 5.98
N VAL A 208 -7.53 -5.45 5.97
CA VAL A 208 -7.35 -6.88 5.75
C VAL A 208 -6.56 -7.43 6.93
N GLY A 209 -7.07 -8.50 7.52
CA GLY A 209 -6.36 -9.28 8.53
C GLY A 209 -5.68 -10.49 7.90
N ILE A 210 -4.50 -10.83 8.40
CA ILE A 210 -3.80 -12.09 8.10
C ILE A 210 -3.57 -12.81 9.41
N ALA A 211 -3.90 -14.10 9.46
CA ALA A 211 -3.84 -14.90 10.68
C ALA A 211 -3.07 -16.21 10.40
N LEU A 212 -2.03 -16.44 11.20
CA LEU A 212 -1.42 -17.76 11.34
C LEU A 212 -2.24 -18.53 12.37
N VAL A 213 -2.66 -19.75 12.00
CA VAL A 213 -3.42 -20.63 12.87
C VAL A 213 -2.51 -21.78 13.26
N GLU A 214 -2.34 -21.98 14.55
CA GLU A 214 -1.52 -23.03 15.14
C GLU A 214 -2.41 -24.01 15.90
N ASN A 215 -1.97 -25.26 16.03
CA ASN A 215 -2.62 -26.24 16.90
C ASN A 215 -2.34 -25.93 18.40
N GLU A 216 -3.08 -26.60 19.31
CA GLU A 216 -3.02 -26.31 20.75
C GLU A 216 -1.62 -26.45 21.37
N ASP A 217 -0.81 -27.36 20.86
CA ASP A 217 0.56 -27.63 21.31
C ASP A 217 1.64 -26.87 20.51
N HIS A 218 1.25 -25.98 19.59
CA HIS A 218 2.13 -25.16 18.74
C HIS A 218 3.12 -25.97 17.89
N SER A 219 2.82 -27.25 17.63
CA SER A 219 3.68 -28.14 16.84
C SER A 219 3.40 -28.09 15.33
N GLN A 220 2.25 -27.52 14.92
CA GLN A 220 1.85 -27.43 13.53
C GLN A 220 1.11 -26.13 13.24
N VAL A 221 1.23 -25.68 11.99
CA VAL A 221 0.50 -24.51 11.49
C VAL A 221 -0.37 -24.86 10.28
N LEU A 222 -1.55 -24.25 10.22
CA LEU A 222 -2.45 -24.35 9.09
C LEU A 222 -2.05 -23.33 8.02
N LEU A 223 -1.81 -23.83 6.81
CA LEU A 223 -1.60 -23.01 5.63
C LEU A 223 -2.59 -23.39 4.53
N VAL A 224 -2.97 -22.39 3.75
CA VAL A 224 -3.91 -22.53 2.64
C VAL A 224 -3.26 -22.16 1.32
N ARG A 225 -3.74 -22.76 0.24
CA ARG A 225 -3.33 -22.43 -1.12
C ARG A 225 -4.56 -22.08 -1.96
N GLN A 226 -4.48 -20.97 -2.70
CA GLN A 226 -5.48 -20.61 -3.69
C GLN A 226 -5.04 -21.07 -5.08
N PRO A 227 -5.96 -21.39 -6.02
CA PRO A 227 -5.59 -21.86 -7.36
C PRO A 227 -4.72 -20.87 -8.15
N ARG A 228 -4.89 -19.57 -7.89
CA ARG A 228 -4.08 -18.49 -8.49
C ARG A 228 -2.63 -18.45 -7.99
N HIS A 229 -2.29 -19.13 -6.91
CA HIS A 229 -0.94 -19.15 -6.36
C HIS A 229 -0.06 -20.13 -7.15
N PRO A 230 1.22 -19.79 -7.39
CA PRO A 230 2.17 -20.73 -7.98
C PRO A 230 2.14 -22.09 -7.26
N PRO A 231 2.37 -23.20 -7.99
CA PRO A 231 2.51 -24.51 -7.37
C PRO A 231 3.54 -24.49 -6.22
N GLY A 232 3.21 -25.14 -5.11
CA GLY A 232 4.06 -25.18 -3.91
C GLY A 232 4.00 -23.93 -3.01
N MET A 233 3.27 -22.87 -3.39
CA MET A 233 3.13 -21.67 -2.56
C MET A 233 1.91 -21.75 -1.64
N PHE A 234 2.17 -21.85 -0.34
CA PHE A 234 1.18 -21.82 0.74
C PHE A 234 1.24 -20.50 1.50
N SER A 235 0.12 -20.08 2.09
CA SER A 235 0.04 -18.82 2.84
C SER A 235 -0.89 -18.95 4.04
N CYS A 236 -0.79 -18.01 4.98
CA CYS A 236 -1.71 -17.88 6.09
C CYS A 236 -3.12 -17.50 5.62
N LEU A 237 -4.10 -17.67 6.49
CA LEU A 237 -5.47 -17.22 6.22
C LEU A 237 -5.50 -15.70 6.17
N ALA A 238 -6.21 -15.14 5.19
CA ALA A 238 -6.33 -13.69 5.03
C ALA A 238 -7.74 -13.31 4.55
N GLY A 239 -8.27 -12.24 5.13
CA GLY A 239 -9.66 -11.83 4.92
C GLY A 239 -9.88 -10.35 5.22
N PHE A 240 -11.02 -9.81 4.78
CA PHE A 240 -11.39 -8.44 5.12
C PHE A 240 -11.82 -8.35 6.57
N VAL A 241 -11.49 -7.24 7.22
CA VAL A 241 -12.01 -6.96 8.57
C VAL A 241 -13.40 -6.34 8.41
N ASP A 242 -14.38 -6.90 9.11
CA ASP A 242 -15.75 -6.39 9.07
C ASP A 242 -15.87 -5.00 9.74
N ALA A 243 -16.77 -4.17 9.23
CA ALA A 243 -16.93 -2.82 9.72
C ALA A 243 -17.38 -2.81 11.19
N GLY A 244 -16.68 -2.04 12.02
CA GLY A 244 -17.02 -1.89 13.45
C GLY A 244 -16.63 -3.08 14.33
N THR A 245 -16.00 -4.13 13.77
CA THR A 245 -15.48 -5.26 14.54
C THR A 245 -13.97 -5.42 14.33
N ALA A 246 -13.35 -6.29 15.13
CA ALA A 246 -12.00 -6.78 14.86
C ALA A 246 -12.02 -8.13 14.12
N SER A 247 -13.20 -8.55 13.63
CA SER A 247 -13.41 -9.86 13.05
C SER A 247 -12.89 -9.91 11.63
N ILE A 248 -12.07 -10.92 11.35
CA ILE A 248 -11.61 -11.20 9.99
C ILE A 248 -12.63 -12.12 9.34
N ILE A 249 -13.25 -11.66 8.26
CA ILE A 249 -14.10 -12.46 7.40
C ILE A 249 -13.20 -13.19 6.41
N PHE A 250 -13.02 -14.48 6.62
CA PHE A 250 -12.30 -15.32 5.68
C PHE A 250 -13.23 -15.74 4.54
N ASN A 251 -12.66 -15.85 3.34
CA ASN A 251 -13.43 -16.31 2.20
C ASN A 251 -13.66 -17.83 2.32
N ALA A 252 -14.91 -18.27 2.14
CA ALA A 252 -15.39 -19.66 2.22
C ALA A 252 -14.42 -20.67 1.61
N GLN A 253 -13.87 -20.29 0.45
CA GLN A 253 -12.98 -21.12 -0.34
C GLN A 253 -11.83 -21.63 0.52
N GLN A 254 -11.28 -20.82 1.43
CA GLN A 254 -10.06 -21.10 2.20
C GLN A 254 -10.16 -22.23 3.24
N ILE A 255 -11.35 -22.57 3.76
CA ILE A 255 -11.46 -23.35 5.02
C ILE A 255 -12.51 -24.49 4.93
N HIS A 256 -13.11 -24.70 3.75
CA HIS A 256 -14.18 -25.70 3.60
C HIS A 256 -13.69 -27.13 3.95
N GLY A 257 -14.33 -27.76 4.93
CA GLY A 257 -14.01 -29.13 5.40
C GLY A 257 -13.15 -29.21 6.67
N LEU A 258 -12.72 -28.08 7.23
CA LEU A 258 -12.00 -28.05 8.51
C LEU A 258 -12.97 -27.64 9.63
N ASN A 259 -13.27 -28.56 10.55
CA ASN A 259 -13.94 -28.24 11.83
C ASN A 259 -12.93 -27.55 12.75
N LEU A 260 -12.69 -26.26 12.52
CA LEU A 260 -11.81 -25.45 13.35
C LEU A 260 -12.63 -24.68 14.38
N ASP A 261 -12.42 -25.00 15.65
CA ASP A 261 -12.91 -24.20 16.78
C ASP A 261 -11.83 -23.18 17.18
N PHE A 262 -12.08 -21.91 16.91
CA PHE A 262 -11.13 -20.83 17.17
C PHE A 262 -11.41 -20.19 18.53
N ARG A 263 -10.62 -20.54 19.56
CA ARG A 263 -10.86 -20.05 20.93
C ARG A 263 -10.59 -18.54 21.16
N HIS A 264 -9.84 -17.88 20.27
CA HIS A 264 -9.31 -16.53 20.53
C HIS A 264 -9.45 -15.51 19.38
N ALA A 265 -10.16 -15.85 18.31
CA ALA A 265 -10.39 -14.93 17.20
C ALA A 265 -11.88 -14.95 16.78
N ASN A 266 -12.50 -13.78 16.73
CA ASN A 266 -13.86 -13.65 16.19
C ASN A 266 -13.81 -13.81 14.67
N LEU A 267 -13.88 -15.04 14.18
CA LEU A 267 -13.78 -15.37 12.76
C LEU A 267 -15.16 -15.70 12.22
N ILE A 268 -15.56 -15.01 11.15
CA ILE A 268 -16.86 -15.25 10.50
C ILE A 268 -16.61 -16.04 9.22
N LEU A 269 -17.17 -17.25 9.14
CA LEU A 269 -17.12 -18.10 7.96
C LEU A 269 -18.43 -17.90 7.17
N ASN A 270 -18.32 -17.56 5.89
CA ASN A 270 -19.47 -17.52 5.00
C ASN A 270 -19.40 -18.76 4.09
N SER A 271 -20.46 -19.57 3.99
CA SER A 271 -20.43 -20.87 3.29
C SER A 271 -21.04 -20.77 1.90
N SER A 272 -20.23 -20.84 0.84
CA SER A 272 -20.67 -21.29 -0.49
C SER A 272 -19.49 -21.45 -1.46
N VAL A 273 -19.52 -22.56 -2.22
CA VAL A 273 -18.67 -22.95 -3.37
C VAL A 273 -17.43 -23.85 -3.09
N ASN A 274 -17.32 -24.92 -3.89
CA ASN A 274 -16.38 -26.05 -3.82
C ASN A 274 -14.95 -25.74 -4.34
N ASN A 275 -13.98 -26.57 -3.87
CA ASN A 275 -12.57 -26.79 -4.27
C ASN A 275 -11.48 -25.94 -3.59
N LEU A 276 -10.73 -26.53 -2.64
CA LEU A 276 -9.36 -26.13 -2.24
C LEU A 276 -8.54 -27.28 -1.62
N ASP A 277 -7.21 -27.19 -1.72
CA ASP A 277 -6.23 -28.02 -1.02
C ASP A 277 -5.76 -27.32 0.26
N CYS A 278 -5.99 -27.95 1.42
CA CYS A 278 -5.48 -27.51 2.73
C CYS A 278 -4.24 -28.34 3.12
N PHE A 279 -3.24 -27.72 3.75
CA PHE A 279 -2.01 -28.42 4.14
C PHE A 279 -1.55 -27.98 5.53
N PHE A 280 -1.29 -28.95 6.41
CA PHE A 280 -0.64 -28.72 7.70
C PHE A 280 0.86 -28.88 7.54
N LYS A 281 1.64 -27.94 8.10
CA LYS A 281 3.10 -27.99 8.04
C LYS A 281 3.69 -27.91 9.46
N PHE A 282 4.68 -28.76 9.71
CA PHE A 282 5.55 -28.76 10.89
C PHE A 282 6.58 -27.63 10.82
#